data_AF-A0A7S0S7T7-F1
#
_entry.id   AF-A0A7S0S7T7-F1
#
_cell.length_a   1.000
_cell.length_b   1.000
_cell.length_c   1.000
_cell.angle_alpha   90.00
_cell.angle_beta   90.00
_cell.angle_gamma   90.00
#
_symmetry.space_group_name_H-M   'P 1'
#
loop_
_entity.id
_entity.type
_entity.pdbx_description
1 polymer ?
#
loop_
_entity_poly.entity_id
_entity_poly.type
_entity_poly.pdbx_seq_one_letter_code
_entity_poly.pdbx_strand_id
1 'polypeptide(L)'
;MNPHGDGGSPDDPRYHPSEADFHNVAPRTREERLASNDKDALEKMRLDHRRGGHARFDGSKNPLLPDEGSLSFMSEAERFGTDAAGEEFDKRQRKLLEKEEHYEKRRAMSYQREETRWAKVEMEHRYHEEHNAEMMASDKAKRNASSVAYNPLTLEYNDTYNGELLKYGDEQVRYKAAQRAHTLGSRKMSQTYDLITGLPVVSRVHVPAAPTQPNKPANVVNTVGPMRMDLAYGEDLVG
;
A
#
# COMPACT_ATOMS: atom_id res chain seq x y z
N MET A 1 43.88 -101.98 13.24
CA MET A 1 45.15 -102.27 13.94
C MET A 1 45.87 -100.95 14.13
N ASN A 2 45.67 -100.32 15.28
CA ASN A 2 46.38 -99.10 15.67
C ASN A 2 47.53 -99.54 16.57
N PRO A 3 48.80 -99.15 16.31
CA PRO A 3 49.85 -99.36 17.28
C PRO A 3 49.63 -98.38 18.42
N HIS A 4 49.39 -98.90 19.62
CA HIS A 4 49.39 -98.11 20.84
C HIS A 4 50.79 -97.54 21.06
N GLY A 5 50.91 -96.22 20.89
CA GLY A 5 52.10 -95.46 21.26
C GLY A 5 52.21 -95.43 22.79
N ASP A 6 53.27 -96.07 23.26
CA ASP A 6 53.68 -96.14 24.66
C ASP A 6 54.09 -94.73 25.14
N GLY A 7 53.21 -94.10 25.93
CA GLY A 7 53.48 -92.80 26.53
C GLY A 7 54.47 -92.99 27.68
N GLY A 8 55.74 -92.64 27.45
CA GLY A 8 56.81 -92.76 28.43
C GLY A 8 56.46 -92.13 29.78
N SER A 9 56.73 -92.88 30.86
CA SER A 9 56.57 -92.44 32.24
C SER A 9 57.45 -91.21 32.53
N PRO A 10 56.96 -90.21 33.30
CA PRO A 10 57.70 -88.99 33.62
C PRO A 10 58.97 -89.20 34.46
N ASP A 11 59.24 -90.43 34.91
CA ASP A 11 60.41 -90.80 35.71
C ASP A 11 61.58 -91.38 34.88
N ASP A 12 61.49 -91.43 33.54
CA ASP A 12 62.60 -91.87 32.69
C ASP A 12 63.64 -90.74 32.49
N PRO A 13 64.94 -90.94 32.83
CA PRO A 13 65.99 -89.94 32.65
C PRO A 13 66.26 -89.52 31.19
N ARG A 14 65.56 -90.12 30.21
CA ARG A 14 65.60 -89.73 28.78
C ARG A 14 64.36 -88.94 28.33
N TYR A 15 63.44 -88.61 29.23
CA TYR A 15 62.25 -87.82 28.92
C TYR A 15 62.63 -86.36 28.68
N HIS A 16 62.67 -85.97 27.39
CA HIS A 16 62.62 -84.57 27.00
C HIS A 16 61.17 -84.28 26.60
N PRO A 17 60.46 -83.34 27.28
CA PRO A 17 59.16 -82.92 26.81
C PRO A 17 59.36 -82.36 25.39
N SER A 18 58.79 -83.05 24.39
CA SER A 18 58.74 -82.54 23.03
C SER A 18 58.18 -81.12 23.09
N GLU A 19 58.93 -80.18 22.52
CA GLU A 19 58.60 -78.75 22.47
C GLU A 19 57.08 -78.57 22.31
N ALA A 20 56.46 -77.88 23.27
CA ALA A 20 55.03 -77.65 23.25
C ALA A 20 54.65 -76.98 21.92
N ASP A 21 53.88 -77.68 21.09
CA ASP A 21 53.40 -77.17 19.80
C ASP A 21 52.75 -75.80 20.01
N PHE A 22 53.41 -74.75 19.54
CA PHE A 22 52.88 -73.40 19.62
C PHE A 22 51.72 -73.27 18.61
N HIS A 23 50.49 -73.40 19.09
CA HIS A 23 49.30 -73.17 18.28
C HIS A 23 49.05 -71.67 18.10
N ASN A 24 49.52 -71.13 16.98
CA ASN A 24 49.23 -69.75 16.58
C ASN A 24 47.77 -69.63 16.08
N VAL A 25 46.83 -69.43 17.00
CA VAL A 25 45.42 -69.15 16.67
C VAL A 25 45.21 -67.64 16.63
N ALA A 26 44.65 -67.15 15.52
CA ALA A 26 44.32 -65.75 15.38
C ALA A 26 43.34 -65.30 16.49
N PRO A 27 43.53 -64.10 17.08
CA PRO A 27 42.64 -63.61 18.12
C PRO A 27 41.23 -63.36 17.56
N ARG A 28 40.22 -63.75 18.33
CA ARG A 28 38.81 -63.55 17.94
C ARG A 28 38.47 -62.08 17.79
N THR A 29 37.69 -61.75 16.76
CA THR A 29 37.21 -60.38 16.54
C THR A 29 36.25 -59.95 17.65
N ARG A 30 36.00 -58.63 17.78
CA ARG A 30 35.03 -58.11 18.77
C ARG A 30 33.62 -58.65 18.50
N GLU A 31 33.25 -58.77 17.24
CA GLU A 31 31.97 -59.31 16.79
C GLU A 31 31.84 -60.79 17.17
N GLU A 32 32.89 -61.58 16.96
CA GLU A 32 32.91 -62.99 17.37
C GLU A 32 32.77 -63.19 18.88
N ARG A 33 33.38 -62.30 19.68
CA ARG A 33 33.25 -62.34 21.14
C ARG A 33 31.85 -61.98 21.60
N LEU A 34 31.23 -60.95 21.00
CA LEU A 34 29.85 -60.56 21.30
C LEU A 34 28.86 -61.64 20.87
N ALA A 35 29.02 -62.19 19.68
CA ALA A 35 28.21 -63.30 19.18
C ALA A 35 28.37 -64.57 20.03
N SER A 36 29.54 -64.81 20.65
CA SER A 36 29.73 -65.95 21.56
C SER A 36 28.91 -65.83 22.86
N ASN A 37 28.54 -64.61 23.25
CA ASN A 37 27.79 -64.35 24.49
C ASN A 37 26.26 -64.41 24.29
N ASP A 38 25.78 -64.27 23.05
CA ASP A 38 24.36 -64.27 22.70
C ASP A 38 24.06 -65.39 21.68
N LYS A 39 23.17 -66.32 22.05
CA LYS A 39 22.83 -67.48 21.23
C LYS A 39 22.25 -67.08 19.86
N ASP A 40 21.47 -66.02 19.81
CA ASP A 40 20.82 -65.56 18.58
C ASP A 40 21.85 -64.94 17.63
N ALA A 41 22.78 -64.13 18.15
CA ALA A 41 23.88 -63.56 17.38
C ALA A 41 24.84 -64.65 16.86
N LEU A 42 25.09 -65.69 17.67
CA LEU A 42 25.90 -66.84 17.28
C LEU A 42 25.26 -67.60 16.12
N GLU A 43 23.96 -67.86 16.19
CA GLU A 43 23.22 -68.55 15.12
C GLU A 43 23.22 -67.73 13.83
N LYS A 44 22.97 -66.42 13.89
CA LYS A 44 23.03 -65.52 12.73
C LYS A 44 24.40 -65.54 12.06
N MET A 45 25.48 -65.48 12.84
CA MET A 45 26.84 -65.56 12.29
C MET A 45 27.12 -66.93 11.64
N ARG A 46 26.64 -68.03 12.25
CA ARG A 46 26.77 -69.38 11.66
C ARG A 46 25.97 -69.51 10.35
N LEU A 47 24.78 -68.92 10.28
CA LEU A 47 23.96 -68.90 9.08
C LEU A 47 24.61 -68.09 7.96
N ASP A 48 25.25 -66.97 8.30
CA ASP A 48 25.97 -66.12 7.36
C ASP A 48 27.21 -66.81 6.77
N HIS A 49 27.98 -67.52 7.61
CA HIS A 49 29.14 -68.31 7.18
C HIS A 49 28.80 -69.69 6.59
N ARG A 50 27.52 -70.08 6.57
CA ARG A 50 27.09 -71.39 6.05
C ARG A 50 27.35 -71.45 4.54
N ARG A 51 28.29 -72.30 4.13
CA ARG A 51 28.56 -72.59 2.72
C ARG A 51 27.77 -73.84 2.28
N GLY A 52 26.82 -73.65 1.36
CA GLY A 52 26.06 -74.73 0.72
C GLY A 52 24.56 -74.79 1.12
N GLY A 53 23.74 -75.20 0.15
CA GLY A 53 22.27 -75.19 0.22
C GLY A 53 21.65 -74.33 -0.90
N HIS A 54 20.35 -74.54 -1.17
CA HIS A 54 19.63 -73.79 -2.21
C HIS A 54 19.23 -72.37 -1.75
N ALA A 55 19.19 -72.12 -0.44
CA ALA A 55 18.87 -70.81 0.13
C ALA A 55 20.12 -70.21 0.81
N ARG A 56 20.49 -68.99 0.43
CA ARG A 56 21.49 -68.18 1.13
C ARG A 56 20.79 -67.39 2.21
N PHE A 57 21.41 -67.25 3.38
CA PHE A 57 20.96 -66.30 4.38
C PHE A 57 21.20 -64.90 3.82
N ASP A 58 20.13 -64.16 3.55
CA ASP A 58 20.21 -62.72 3.27
C ASP A 58 20.26 -62.06 4.64
N GLY A 59 21.48 -61.76 5.10
CA GLY A 59 21.78 -61.33 6.48
C GLY A 59 20.75 -60.36 7.00
N SER A 60 20.25 -60.55 8.24
CA SER A 60 19.03 -59.93 8.79
C SER A 60 18.74 -58.49 8.32
N LYS A 61 18.20 -58.34 7.12
CA LYS A 61 17.69 -57.07 6.60
C LYS A 61 16.36 -56.85 7.28
N ASN A 62 16.18 -55.66 7.84
CA ASN A 62 14.90 -55.29 8.40
C ASN A 62 13.84 -55.44 7.28
N PRO A 63 12.82 -56.32 7.42
CA PRO A 63 11.85 -56.56 6.36
C PRO A 63 11.00 -55.33 6.04
N LEU A 64 11.08 -54.29 6.88
CA LEU A 64 10.42 -53.00 6.69
C LEU A 64 11.22 -52.02 5.83
N LEU A 65 12.52 -52.28 5.59
CA LEU A 65 13.38 -51.42 4.81
C LEU A 65 13.63 -52.05 3.44
N PRO A 66 13.27 -51.36 2.33
CA PRO A 66 13.61 -51.81 0.99
C PRO A 66 15.13 -51.81 0.80
N ASP A 67 15.62 -52.75 0.00
CA ASP A 67 17.04 -52.90 -0.35
C ASP A 67 17.57 -51.67 -1.08
N GLU A 68 18.82 -51.25 -0.86
CA GLU A 68 19.36 -49.97 -1.38
C GLU A 68 19.33 -49.87 -2.92
N GLY A 69 19.37 -51.00 -3.62
CA GLY A 69 19.25 -51.07 -5.09
C GLY A 69 17.81 -51.13 -5.61
N SER A 70 16.81 -51.16 -4.72
CA SER A 70 15.39 -51.21 -5.09
C SER A 70 14.87 -49.84 -5.51
N LEU A 71 13.93 -49.81 -6.45
CA LEU A 71 13.16 -48.61 -6.79
C LEU A 71 12.35 -48.04 -5.62
N SER A 72 12.09 -48.86 -4.60
CA SER A 72 11.42 -48.45 -3.37
C SER A 72 12.36 -47.88 -2.32
N PHE A 73 13.68 -47.94 -2.55
CA PHE A 73 14.65 -47.36 -1.64
C PHE A 73 14.65 -45.84 -1.71
N MET A 74 14.69 -45.24 -0.53
CA MET A 74 14.79 -43.80 -0.36
C MET A 74 15.72 -43.58 0.83
N SER A 75 16.65 -42.64 0.69
CA SER A 75 17.53 -42.32 1.81
C SER A 75 16.73 -41.75 2.98
N GLU A 76 17.22 -41.91 4.21
CA GLU A 76 16.53 -41.39 5.38
C GLU A 76 16.34 -39.86 5.32
N ALA A 77 17.27 -39.15 4.66
CA ALA A 77 17.20 -37.71 4.42
C ALA A 77 16.11 -37.29 3.42
N GLU A 78 15.79 -38.15 2.45
CA GLU A 78 14.70 -37.92 1.48
C GLU A 78 13.35 -38.42 2.00
N ARG A 79 13.38 -39.41 2.91
CA ARG A 79 12.18 -40.00 3.53
C ARG A 79 11.48 -39.01 4.45
N PHE A 80 12.23 -38.10 5.06
CA PHE A 80 11.70 -37.08 5.97
C PHE A 80 12.02 -35.68 5.42
N GLY A 81 11.01 -34.82 5.38
CA GLY A 81 11.22 -33.40 5.10
C GLY A 81 12.09 -32.79 6.19
N THR A 82 13.37 -32.57 5.88
CA THR A 82 14.35 -32.05 6.85
C THR A 82 14.20 -30.54 7.07
N ASP A 83 13.56 -29.83 6.15
CA ASP A 83 13.34 -28.37 6.21
C ASP A 83 11.93 -27.97 6.65
N ALA A 84 11.53 -28.45 7.83
CA ALA A 84 10.26 -28.01 8.44
C ALA A 84 10.22 -26.49 8.71
N ALA A 85 11.39 -25.87 8.89
CA ALA A 85 11.51 -24.44 9.16
C ALA A 85 11.22 -23.59 7.92
N GLY A 86 11.75 -23.98 6.76
CA GLY A 86 11.47 -23.33 5.47
C GLY A 86 9.99 -23.43 5.10
N GLU A 87 9.38 -24.61 5.23
CA GLU A 87 7.95 -24.76 4.96
C GLU A 87 7.06 -23.88 5.86
N GLU A 88 7.42 -23.73 7.14
CA GLU A 88 6.67 -22.91 8.07
C GLU A 88 6.84 -21.42 7.77
N PHE A 89 8.06 -20.99 7.40
CA PHE A 89 8.33 -19.64 6.93
C PHE A 89 7.50 -19.31 5.68
N ASP A 90 7.49 -20.18 4.67
CA ASP A 90 6.73 -19.99 3.45
C ASP A 90 5.22 -19.92 3.72
N LYS A 91 4.71 -20.77 4.64
CA LYS A 91 3.32 -20.71 5.09
C LYS A 91 2.99 -19.37 5.75
N ARG A 92 3.91 -18.78 6.53
CA ARG A 92 3.74 -17.45 7.13
C ARG A 92 3.78 -16.35 6.07
N GLN A 93 4.72 -16.40 5.13
CA GLN A 93 4.84 -15.42 4.05
C GLN A 93 3.58 -15.42 3.17
N ARG A 94 3.08 -16.59 2.79
CA ARG A 94 1.85 -16.69 2.00
C ARG A 94 0.65 -16.06 2.71
N LYS A 95 0.47 -16.30 4.02
CA LYS A 95 -0.61 -15.68 4.79
C LYS A 95 -0.48 -14.15 4.87
N LEU A 96 0.74 -13.66 4.96
CA LEU A 96 1.02 -12.23 4.99
C LEU A 96 0.68 -11.59 3.64
N LEU A 97 1.14 -12.18 2.54
CA LEU A 97 0.83 -11.74 1.18
C LEU A 97 -0.67 -11.78 0.88
N GLU A 98 -1.37 -12.86 1.22
CA GLU A 98 -2.83 -12.96 1.05
C GLU A 98 -3.57 -11.83 1.78
N LYS A 99 -3.11 -11.48 2.99
CA LYS A 99 -3.69 -10.41 3.79
C LYS A 99 -3.41 -9.04 3.18
N GLU A 100 -2.19 -8.80 2.70
CA GLU A 100 -1.80 -7.57 2.01
C GLU A 100 -2.61 -7.38 0.73
N GLU A 101 -2.67 -8.39 -0.13
CA GLU A 101 -3.47 -8.37 -1.35
C GLU A 101 -4.96 -8.08 -1.06
N HIS A 102 -5.51 -8.68 -0.01
CA HIS A 102 -6.89 -8.42 0.38
C HIS A 102 -7.10 -6.95 0.77
N TYR A 103 -6.18 -6.34 1.52
CA TYR A 103 -6.29 -4.93 1.86
C TYR A 103 -6.08 -4.01 0.66
N GLU A 104 -5.16 -4.34 -0.25
CA GLU A 104 -4.94 -3.58 -1.47
C GLU A 104 -6.16 -3.63 -2.38
N LYS A 105 -6.74 -4.82 -2.62
CA LYS A 105 -7.98 -4.97 -3.39
C LYS A 105 -9.12 -4.16 -2.78
N ARG A 106 -9.28 -4.20 -1.45
CA ARG A 106 -10.29 -3.38 -0.76
C ARG A 106 -10.04 -1.88 -0.92
N ARG A 107 -8.79 -1.44 -0.81
CA ARG A 107 -8.41 -0.03 -0.96
C ARG A 107 -8.66 0.46 -2.39
N ALA A 108 -8.27 -0.32 -3.40
CA ALA A 108 -8.51 -0.03 -4.81
C ALA A 108 -10.00 0.07 -5.13
N MET A 109 -10.81 -0.88 -4.64
CA MET A 109 -12.27 -0.85 -4.81
C MET A 109 -12.91 0.37 -4.14
N SER A 110 -12.43 0.75 -2.94
CA SER A 110 -12.91 1.95 -2.26
C SER A 110 -12.54 3.22 -3.02
N TYR A 111 -11.31 3.29 -3.54
CA TYR A 111 -10.83 4.41 -4.33
C TYR A 111 -11.67 4.59 -5.60
N GLN A 112 -11.91 3.52 -6.36
CA GLN A 112 -12.73 3.56 -7.57
C GLN A 112 -14.18 3.99 -7.30
N ARG A 113 -14.78 3.53 -6.20
CA ARG A 113 -16.13 3.97 -5.79
C ARG A 113 -16.16 5.46 -5.45
N GLU A 114 -15.12 5.93 -4.78
CA GLU A 114 -15.01 7.33 -4.40
C GLU A 114 -14.80 8.21 -5.63
N GLU A 115 -13.90 7.81 -6.53
CA GLU A 115 -13.63 8.50 -7.80
C GLU A 115 -14.87 8.60 -8.67
N THR A 116 -15.62 7.51 -8.83
CA THR A 116 -16.90 7.52 -9.57
C THR A 116 -17.95 8.41 -8.90
N ARG A 117 -18.01 8.43 -7.56
CA ARG A 117 -18.90 9.34 -6.82
C ARG A 117 -18.52 10.80 -7.06
N TRP A 118 -17.25 11.15 -6.92
CA TRP A 118 -16.76 12.51 -7.16
C TRP A 118 -16.95 12.95 -8.60
N ALA A 119 -16.68 12.08 -9.58
CA ALA A 119 -16.93 12.36 -10.98
C ALA A 119 -18.41 12.66 -11.25
N LYS A 120 -19.34 11.93 -10.61
CA LYS A 120 -20.77 12.21 -10.71
C LYS A 120 -21.12 13.58 -10.10
N VAL A 121 -20.61 13.88 -8.91
CA VAL A 121 -20.84 15.16 -8.24
C VAL A 121 -20.31 16.32 -9.07
N GLU A 122 -19.12 16.17 -9.65
CA GLU A 122 -18.51 17.19 -10.51
C GLU A 122 -19.36 17.44 -11.77
N MET A 123 -19.84 16.37 -12.41
CA MET A 123 -20.72 16.49 -13.58
C MET A 123 -22.05 17.16 -13.24
N GLU A 124 -22.66 16.81 -12.10
CA GLU A 124 -23.87 17.47 -11.62
C GLU A 124 -23.62 18.95 -11.30
N HIS A 125 -22.50 19.27 -10.64
CA HIS A 125 -22.11 20.63 -10.32
C HIS A 125 -21.95 21.48 -11.58
N ARG A 126 -21.18 20.98 -12.56
CA ARG A 126 -21.00 21.65 -13.86
C ARG A 126 -22.32 21.86 -14.59
N TYR A 127 -23.19 20.85 -14.62
CA TYR A 127 -24.52 20.99 -15.22
C TYR A 127 -25.35 22.09 -14.53
N HIS A 128 -25.32 22.14 -13.20
CA HIS A 128 -26.03 23.16 -12.44
C HIS A 128 -25.44 24.56 -12.65
N GLU A 129 -24.12 24.70 -12.74
CA GLU A 129 -23.46 25.96 -13.04
C GLU A 129 -23.82 26.46 -14.44
N GLU A 130 -23.73 25.60 -15.45
CA GLU A 130 -24.11 25.92 -16.83
C GLU A 130 -25.59 26.32 -16.90
N HIS A 131 -26.48 25.53 -16.29
CA HIS A 131 -27.91 25.83 -16.23
C HIS A 131 -28.22 27.14 -15.50
N ASN A 132 -27.55 27.42 -14.38
CA ASN A 132 -27.71 28.67 -13.65
C ASN A 132 -27.18 29.85 -14.46
N ALA A 133 -26.07 29.71 -15.17
CA ALA A 133 -25.53 30.75 -16.04
C ALA A 133 -26.51 31.08 -17.17
N GLU A 134 -27.10 30.06 -17.81
CA GLU A 134 -28.16 30.23 -18.81
C GLU A 134 -29.41 30.91 -18.23
N MET A 135 -29.82 30.50 -17.02
CA MET A 135 -30.96 31.10 -16.32
C MET A 135 -30.70 32.58 -16.00
N MET A 136 -29.49 32.92 -15.53
CA MET A 136 -29.07 34.29 -15.21
C MET A 136 -28.98 35.18 -16.46
N ALA A 137 -28.56 34.61 -17.59
CA ALA A 137 -28.57 35.30 -18.88
C ALA A 137 -30.00 35.52 -19.43
N SER A 138 -30.96 34.69 -19.02
CA SER A 138 -32.36 34.80 -19.44
C SER A 138 -33.07 35.99 -18.80
N ASP A 139 -34.06 36.54 -19.51
CA ASP A 139 -34.97 37.57 -18.99
C ASP A 139 -35.74 37.14 -17.74
N LYS A 140 -35.85 35.83 -17.49
CA LYS A 140 -36.48 35.29 -16.28
C LYS A 140 -35.72 35.68 -15.01
N ALA A 141 -34.39 35.73 -15.04
CA ALA A 141 -33.59 36.13 -13.89
C ALA A 141 -33.76 37.60 -13.52
N LYS A 142 -34.03 38.47 -14.50
CA LYS A 142 -34.30 39.90 -14.27
C LYS A 142 -35.49 40.13 -13.33
N ARG A 143 -36.47 39.21 -13.30
CA ARG A 143 -37.62 39.30 -12.37
C ARG A 143 -37.24 39.03 -10.91
N ASN A 144 -36.17 38.25 -10.69
CA ASN A 144 -35.66 37.90 -9.37
C ASN A 144 -34.45 38.76 -8.97
N ALA A 145 -34.08 39.75 -9.78
CA ALA A 145 -33.02 40.69 -9.44
C ALA A 145 -33.42 41.49 -8.19
N SER A 146 -32.50 41.61 -7.24
CA SER A 146 -32.70 42.48 -6.08
C SER A 146 -32.91 43.92 -6.53
N SER A 147 -33.80 44.64 -5.84
CA SER A 147 -34.00 46.09 -6.06
C SER A 147 -32.80 46.94 -5.65
N VAL A 148 -31.79 46.31 -5.07
CA VAL A 148 -30.63 46.92 -4.44
C VAL A 148 -29.37 46.52 -5.20
N ALA A 149 -28.47 47.48 -5.43
CA ALA A 149 -27.26 47.32 -6.26
C ALA A 149 -26.03 46.78 -5.52
N TYR A 150 -26.23 46.11 -4.39
CA TYR A 150 -25.20 45.40 -3.62
C TYR A 150 -25.74 44.05 -3.15
N ASN A 151 -24.84 43.12 -2.82
CA ASN A 151 -25.19 41.83 -2.29
C ASN A 151 -25.47 41.93 -0.77
N PRO A 152 -26.70 41.64 -0.29
CA PRO A 152 -27.04 41.78 1.12
C PRO A 152 -26.28 40.83 2.06
N LEU A 153 -25.69 39.75 1.54
CA LEU A 153 -24.94 38.78 2.35
C LEU A 153 -23.47 39.16 2.48
N THR A 154 -22.78 39.45 1.37
CA THR A 154 -21.36 39.82 1.39
C THR A 154 -21.14 41.31 1.63
N LEU A 155 -22.19 42.13 1.49
CA LEU A 155 -22.16 43.61 1.50
C LEU A 155 -21.26 44.21 0.41
N GLU A 156 -20.88 43.39 -0.57
CA GLU A 156 -20.09 43.82 -1.72
C GLU A 156 -21.02 44.48 -2.75
N TYR A 157 -20.52 45.54 -3.37
CA TYR A 157 -21.20 46.16 -4.50
C TYR A 157 -21.21 45.21 -5.69
N ASN A 158 -22.30 45.19 -6.46
CA ASN A 158 -22.35 44.38 -7.67
C ASN A 158 -21.44 44.96 -8.76
N ASP A 159 -20.85 44.10 -9.60
CA ASP A 159 -20.03 44.47 -10.77
C ASP A 159 -20.88 44.99 -11.93
N THR A 160 -21.79 45.91 -11.62
CA THR A 160 -22.68 46.58 -12.57
C THR A 160 -22.52 48.07 -12.42
N TYR A 161 -22.82 48.82 -13.48
CA TYR A 161 -22.77 50.29 -13.43
C TYR A 161 -23.57 50.89 -12.26
N ASN A 162 -24.73 50.29 -11.92
CA ASN A 162 -25.53 50.74 -10.78
C ASN A 162 -24.86 50.47 -9.43
N GLY A 163 -24.12 49.36 -9.31
CA GLY A 163 -23.33 49.05 -8.12
C GLY A 163 -22.15 50.00 -7.95
N GLU A 164 -21.44 50.29 -9.04
CA GLU A 164 -20.37 51.31 -9.05
C GLU A 164 -20.89 52.71 -8.72
N LEU A 165 -22.09 53.06 -9.21
CA LEU A 165 -22.72 54.35 -8.91
C LEU A 165 -23.08 54.46 -7.41
N LEU A 166 -23.58 53.37 -6.83
CA LEU A 166 -23.87 53.31 -5.39
C LEU A 166 -22.57 53.44 -4.57
N LYS A 167 -21.52 52.70 -4.95
CA LYS A 167 -20.19 52.80 -4.36
C LYS A 167 -19.65 54.23 -4.43
N TYR A 168 -19.76 54.88 -5.58
CA TYR A 168 -19.37 56.27 -5.76
C TYR A 168 -20.15 57.22 -4.85
N GLY A 169 -21.47 57.03 -4.71
CA GLY A 169 -22.31 57.82 -3.80
C GLY A 169 -21.85 57.70 -2.35
N ASP A 170 -21.59 56.48 -1.89
CA ASP A 170 -21.10 56.22 -0.54
C ASP A 170 -19.70 56.80 -0.31
N GLU A 171 -18.79 56.62 -1.27
CA GLU A 171 -17.45 57.20 -1.25
C GLU A 171 -17.48 58.73 -1.24
N GLN A 172 -18.42 59.35 -1.95
CA GLN A 172 -18.61 60.80 -1.89
C GLN A 172 -19.03 61.28 -0.50
N VAL A 173 -19.94 60.55 0.16
CA VAL A 173 -20.37 60.88 1.52
C VAL A 173 -19.17 60.78 2.47
N ARG A 174 -18.36 59.71 2.35
CA ARG A 174 -17.12 59.54 3.13
C ARG A 174 -16.12 60.66 2.86
N TYR A 175 -15.89 61.01 1.60
CA TYR A 175 -15.01 62.09 1.20
C TYR A 175 -15.45 63.45 1.78
N LYS A 176 -16.74 63.80 1.63
CA LYS A 176 -17.30 65.06 2.17
C LYS A 176 -17.24 65.11 3.69
N ALA A 177 -17.50 63.99 4.36
CA ALA A 177 -17.39 63.90 5.82
C ALA A 177 -15.95 64.12 6.29
N ALA A 178 -14.98 63.48 5.62
CA ALA A 178 -13.55 63.67 5.91
C ALA A 178 -13.10 65.10 5.61
N GLN A 179 -13.53 65.70 4.50
CA GLN A 179 -13.22 67.10 4.17
C GLN A 179 -13.83 68.07 5.20
N ARG A 180 -15.06 67.80 5.68
CA ARG A 180 -15.71 68.57 6.74
C ARG A 180 -14.94 68.43 8.05
N ALA A 181 -14.54 67.22 8.43
CA ALA A 181 -13.75 66.97 9.63
C ALA A 181 -12.36 67.65 9.55
N HIS A 182 -11.71 67.60 8.39
CA HIS A 182 -10.46 68.31 8.13
C HIS A 182 -10.65 69.83 8.26
N THR A 183 -11.70 70.39 7.66
CA THR A 183 -12.00 71.83 7.74
C THR A 183 -12.32 72.25 9.18
N LEU A 184 -13.08 71.44 9.92
CA LEU A 184 -13.42 71.69 11.31
C LEU A 184 -12.18 71.62 12.21
N GLY A 185 -11.35 70.61 12.04
CA GLY A 185 -10.07 70.45 12.74
C GLY A 185 -9.11 71.60 12.46
N SER A 186 -8.99 72.03 11.19
CA SER A 186 -8.06 73.10 10.81
C SER A 186 -8.55 74.51 11.16
N ARG A 187 -9.86 74.80 11.10
CA ARG A 187 -10.40 76.18 11.26
C ARG A 187 -11.09 76.44 12.58
N LYS A 188 -11.62 75.42 13.25
CA LYS A 188 -12.45 75.59 14.46
C LYS A 188 -11.81 75.04 15.74
N MET A 189 -10.62 74.46 15.67
CA MET A 189 -9.82 74.15 16.85
C MET A 189 -8.98 75.38 17.19
N SER A 190 -9.27 76.01 18.33
CA SER A 190 -8.47 77.14 18.83
C SER A 190 -7.20 76.69 19.55
N GLN A 191 -7.16 75.43 19.98
CA GLN A 191 -6.08 74.85 20.77
C GLN A 191 -5.17 73.99 19.89
N THR A 192 -3.86 74.06 20.15
CA THR A 192 -2.83 73.27 19.46
C THR A 192 -2.56 71.91 20.12
N TYR A 193 -3.18 71.63 21.27
CA TYR A 193 -3.02 70.43 22.08
C TYR A 193 -4.38 69.84 22.48
N ASP A 194 -4.41 68.54 22.70
CA ASP A 194 -5.61 67.82 23.13
C ASP A 194 -5.86 68.12 24.61
N LEU A 195 -7.07 68.56 24.95
CA LEU A 195 -7.44 68.97 26.30
C LEU A 195 -7.49 67.81 27.30
N ILE A 196 -7.64 66.56 26.82
CA ILE A 196 -7.73 65.38 27.67
C ILE A 196 -6.33 64.83 27.98
N THR A 197 -5.45 64.78 26.97
CA THR A 197 -4.13 64.15 27.08
C THR A 197 -2.98 65.15 27.24
N GLY A 198 -3.21 66.43 26.95
CA GLY A 198 -2.19 67.49 26.98
C GLY A 198 -1.14 67.40 25.86
N LEU A 199 -1.24 66.38 25.00
CA LEU A 199 -0.31 66.17 23.88
C LEU A 199 -0.66 67.07 22.70
N PRO A 200 0.31 67.47 21.85
CA PRO A 200 0.02 68.25 20.66
C PRO A 200 -0.97 67.52 19.74
N VAL A 201 -2.01 68.22 19.26
CA VAL A 201 -3.00 67.63 18.35
C VAL A 201 -2.34 67.42 16.99
N VAL A 202 -1.92 66.20 16.71
CA VAL A 202 -1.49 65.78 15.37
C VAL A 202 -2.74 65.44 14.55
N SER A 203 -3.62 66.41 14.27
CA SER A 203 -4.84 66.11 13.48
C SER A 203 -4.79 66.72 12.08
N ARG A 204 -4.04 66.07 11.19
CA ARG A 204 -4.44 66.06 9.78
C ARG A 204 -5.39 64.90 9.61
N VAL A 205 -6.69 65.15 9.79
CA VAL A 205 -7.73 64.19 9.39
C VAL A 205 -7.38 63.74 7.97
N HIS A 206 -7.14 62.44 7.79
CA HIS A 206 -6.82 61.88 6.48
C HIS A 206 -8.05 62.05 5.58
N VAL A 207 -7.95 62.92 4.59
CA VAL A 207 -8.98 63.09 3.57
C VAL A 207 -8.64 62.12 2.45
N PRO A 208 -9.51 61.13 2.15
CA PRO A 208 -9.28 60.22 1.03
C PRO A 208 -9.31 60.99 -0.29
N ALA A 209 -8.78 60.41 -1.36
CA ALA A 209 -8.86 61.01 -2.69
C ALA A 209 -10.33 61.22 -3.11
N ALA A 210 -10.59 62.24 -3.93
CA ALA A 210 -11.93 62.47 -4.46
C ALA A 210 -12.33 61.27 -5.33
N PRO A 211 -13.49 60.64 -5.09
CA PRO A 211 -13.92 59.50 -5.87
C PRO A 211 -14.25 59.93 -7.31
N THR A 212 -13.98 59.05 -8.27
CA THR A 212 -14.26 59.28 -9.70
C THR A 212 -15.61 58.71 -10.07
N GLN A 213 -16.39 59.45 -10.88
CA GLN A 213 -17.67 58.95 -11.38
C GLN A 213 -17.45 57.76 -12.32
N PRO A 214 -18.19 56.65 -12.15
CA PRO A 214 -18.15 55.56 -13.10
C PRO A 214 -18.66 56.03 -14.47
N ASN A 215 -18.04 55.54 -15.54
CA ASN A 215 -18.47 55.86 -16.89
C ASN A 215 -19.73 55.07 -17.23
N LYS A 216 -20.79 55.76 -17.65
CA LYS A 216 -22.01 55.10 -18.12
C LYS A 216 -21.68 54.29 -19.37
N PRO A 217 -22.03 52.99 -19.42
CA PRO A 217 -21.83 52.20 -20.63
C PRO A 217 -22.63 52.82 -21.78
N ALA A 218 -22.02 52.88 -22.97
CA ALA A 218 -22.69 53.37 -24.17
C ALA A 218 -23.95 52.52 -24.42
N ASN A 219 -25.07 53.17 -24.73
CA ASN A 219 -26.28 52.47 -25.17
C ASN A 219 -25.96 51.77 -26.50
N VAL A 220 -25.61 50.49 -26.44
CA VAL A 220 -25.55 49.65 -27.62
C VAL A 220 -26.99 49.42 -28.04
N VAL A 221 -27.48 50.26 -28.95
CA VAL A 221 -28.72 50.00 -29.66
C VAL A 221 -28.43 48.80 -30.55
N ASN A 222 -28.81 47.60 -30.09
CA ASN A 222 -28.82 46.41 -30.92
C ASN A 222 -29.84 46.64 -32.04
N THR A 223 -29.42 47.27 -33.14
CA THR A 223 -30.18 47.30 -34.38
C THR A 223 -30.12 45.88 -34.94
N VAL A 224 -31.08 45.04 -34.53
CA VAL A 224 -31.36 43.79 -35.22
C VAL A 224 -31.77 44.19 -36.63
N GLY A 225 -30.86 44.08 -37.60
CA GLY A 225 -31.18 44.28 -39.00
C GLY A 225 -32.32 43.34 -39.41
N PRO A 226 -33.13 43.69 -40.41
CA PRO A 226 -34.24 42.84 -40.84
C PRO A 226 -33.70 41.45 -41.18
N MET A 227 -34.20 40.42 -40.49
CA MET A 227 -33.89 39.03 -40.80
C MET A 227 -34.26 38.77 -42.27
N ARG A 228 -33.26 38.52 -43.12
CA ARG A 228 -33.48 38.06 -44.49
C ARG A 228 -34.04 36.64 -44.43
N MET A 229 -35.32 36.50 -44.72
CA MET A 229 -36.05 35.24 -44.83
C MET A 229 -35.81 34.55 -46.19
N ASP A 230 -34.57 34.54 -46.69
CA ASP A 230 -34.30 34.16 -48.09
C ASP A 230 -33.59 32.78 -48.23
N LEU A 231 -33.45 32.01 -47.15
CA LEU A 231 -32.64 30.77 -47.16
C LEU A 231 -33.39 29.49 -46.75
N ALA A 232 -34.72 29.53 -46.63
CA ALA A 232 -35.52 28.38 -46.19
C ALA A 232 -36.15 27.55 -47.33
N TYR A 233 -36.01 27.95 -48.59
CA TYR A 233 -36.49 27.15 -49.72
C TYR A 233 -35.31 26.82 -50.63
N GLY A 234 -34.82 25.58 -50.51
CA GLY A 234 -33.99 24.98 -51.55
C GLY A 234 -34.83 24.86 -52.81
N GLU A 235 -34.52 25.67 -53.82
CA GLU A 235 -34.91 25.39 -55.19
C GLU A 235 -33.87 24.45 -55.80
N ASP A 236 -34.41 23.38 -56.37
CA ASP A 236 -33.71 22.22 -56.91
C ASP A 236 -32.71 22.59 -58.01
N LEU A 237 -31.48 22.11 -57.86
CA LEU A 237 -30.50 22.04 -58.94
C LEU A 237 -30.89 20.90 -59.88
N VAL A 238 -31.50 21.27 -61.00
CA VAL A 238 -31.55 20.47 -62.24
C VAL A 238 -30.24 20.70 -62.99
N GLY A 239 -29.52 19.62 -63.30
CA GLY A 239 -28.30 19.61 -64.13
C GLY A 239 -27.49 18.35 -63.99
#